data_AF-A0A2H9P4N0-F1
#
_entry.id   AF-A0A2H9P4N0-F1
#
_cell.length_a   1.000
_cell.length_b   1.000
_cell.length_c   1.000
_cell.angle_alpha   90.00
_cell.angle_beta   90.00
_cell.angle_gamma   90.00
#
_symmetry.space_group_name_H-M   'P 1'
#
loop_
_entity.id
_entity.type
_entity.pdbx_description
1 polymer ?
#
loop_
_entity_poly.entity_id
_entity_poly.type
_entity_poly.pdbx_seq_one_letter_code
_entity_poly.pdbx_strand_id
1 'polypeptide(L)'
;MNQLCEDGNNPVINVFNDKISQLFPKNTAESMRHYARFNSLVNLETLLNADNNPSLILEKDGKRVKSIFTTINDIDNACKILGNISTLPPDKIKFMGKVFTPLLSEKLDGTLTTTWLAEKYAAVFGKPITPKQILENYCNYLEDSGILESEQTYTRTEKHYKIASIITLDNLDNLKSNLIESSNANDSGVDSCLEQLQNHSIQLGFTDRFYEYDNRIIIVDELKSILLGESNHQK
;
A
#
# COMPACT_ATOMS: atom_id res chain seq x y z
N MET A 1 -9.00 -11.21 4.80
CA MET A 1 -9.50 -11.87 6.02
C MET A 1 -8.35 -12.52 6.77
N ASN A 2 -7.85 -11.86 7.81
CA ASN A 2 -6.84 -12.44 8.72
C ASN A 2 -7.56 -13.33 9.73
N GLN A 3 -7.61 -14.62 9.45
CA GLN A 3 -8.04 -15.59 10.46
C GLN A 3 -6.83 -15.89 11.36
N LEU A 4 -7.04 -15.86 12.67
CA LEU A 4 -6.14 -16.61 13.55
C LEU A 4 -6.32 -18.08 13.14
N CYS A 5 -5.23 -18.79 12.92
CA CYS A 5 -5.30 -20.21 12.60
C CYS A 5 -6.08 -20.95 13.70
N GLU A 6 -6.67 -22.13 13.41
CA GLU A 6 -7.42 -22.92 14.40
C GLU A 6 -6.59 -23.29 15.65
N ASP A 7 -5.27 -23.24 15.53
CA ASP A 7 -4.28 -23.42 16.60
C ASP A 7 -3.76 -22.10 17.24
N GLY A 8 -4.23 -20.95 16.76
CA GLY A 8 -3.78 -19.61 17.13
C GLY A 8 -2.44 -19.18 16.50
N ASN A 9 -1.77 -20.01 15.70
CA ASN A 9 -0.40 -19.78 15.24
C ASN A 9 -0.31 -18.96 13.94
N ASN A 10 -0.97 -17.81 13.87
CA ASN A 10 -0.58 -16.83 12.86
C ASN A 10 0.47 -15.89 13.49
N PRO A 11 1.76 -16.00 13.13
CA PRO A 11 2.79 -15.17 13.76
C PRO A 11 2.64 -13.69 13.36
N VAL A 12 1.88 -13.39 12.30
CA VAL A 12 1.67 -12.06 11.76
C VAL A 12 0.18 -11.72 11.66
N ILE A 13 -0.19 -10.53 12.11
CA ILE A 13 -1.52 -9.94 11.98
C ILE A 13 -1.40 -8.66 11.13
N ASN A 14 -1.85 -8.72 9.88
CA ASN A 14 -1.79 -7.57 8.98
C ASN A 14 -3.11 -6.76 8.99
N VAL A 15 -3.25 -5.81 9.91
CA VAL A 15 -4.49 -5.01 10.05
C VAL A 15 -4.90 -4.22 8.80
N PHE A 16 -3.99 -4.04 7.85
CA PHE A 16 -4.22 -3.32 6.59
C PHE A 16 -4.65 -4.24 5.45
N ASN A 17 -4.63 -5.57 5.65
CA ASN A 17 -4.78 -6.56 4.60
C ASN A 17 -6.08 -6.40 3.79
N ASP A 18 -7.20 -6.13 4.46
CA ASP A 18 -8.48 -5.97 3.77
C ASP A 18 -8.49 -4.72 2.89
N LYS A 19 -7.93 -3.60 3.34
CA LYS A 19 -7.78 -2.37 2.53
C LYS A 19 -6.77 -2.58 1.39
N ILE A 20 -5.62 -3.20 1.65
CA ILE A 20 -4.64 -3.56 0.61
C ILE A 20 -5.33 -4.42 -0.46
N SER A 21 -6.08 -5.45 -0.08
CA SER A 21 -6.75 -6.34 -1.04
C SER A 21 -7.81 -5.66 -1.91
N GLN A 22 -8.35 -4.51 -1.47
CA GLN A 22 -9.26 -3.69 -2.27
C GLN A 22 -8.52 -2.83 -3.30
N LEU A 23 -7.27 -2.47 -3.02
CA LEU A 23 -6.45 -1.63 -3.87
C LEU A 23 -5.79 -2.41 -5.03
N PHE A 24 -5.62 -3.72 -4.87
CA PHE A 24 -5.16 -4.59 -5.97
C PHE A 24 -6.34 -5.02 -6.86
N PRO A 25 -6.20 -4.99 -8.20
CA PRO A 25 -7.28 -5.32 -9.11
C PRO A 25 -7.64 -6.82 -9.01
N LYS A 26 -8.89 -7.16 -8.69
CA LYS A 26 -9.32 -8.54 -8.36
C LYS A 26 -9.47 -9.48 -9.56
N ASN A 27 -9.19 -9.00 -10.78
CA ASN A 27 -9.71 -9.63 -12.00
C ASN A 27 -8.64 -10.29 -12.87
N THR A 28 -7.36 -10.29 -12.48
CA THR A 28 -6.29 -10.95 -13.23
C THR A 28 -5.43 -11.85 -12.35
N ALA A 29 -5.04 -13.01 -12.88
CA ALA A 29 -4.14 -13.95 -12.19
C ALA A 29 -2.78 -13.31 -11.86
N GLU A 30 -2.34 -12.36 -12.69
CA GLU A 30 -1.13 -11.56 -12.49
C GLU A 30 -1.24 -10.64 -11.27
N SER A 31 -2.35 -9.90 -11.15
CA SER A 31 -2.60 -9.05 -9.99
C SER A 31 -2.63 -9.84 -8.68
N MET A 32 -3.27 -11.02 -8.68
CA MET A 32 -3.29 -11.91 -7.52
C MET A 32 -1.88 -12.40 -7.14
N ARG A 33 -1.00 -12.64 -8.13
CA ARG A 33 0.41 -12.98 -7.88
C ARG A 33 1.19 -11.79 -7.31
N HIS A 34 0.96 -10.58 -7.83
CA HIS A 34 1.59 -9.36 -7.31
C HIS A 34 1.16 -9.07 -5.88
N TYR A 35 -0.14 -9.17 -5.58
CA TYR A 35 -0.67 -9.06 -4.23
C TYR A 35 -0.09 -10.14 -3.29
N ALA A 36 -0.03 -11.41 -3.70
CA ALA A 36 0.55 -12.48 -2.89
C ALA A 36 2.04 -12.27 -2.61
N ARG A 37 2.79 -11.79 -3.62
CA ARG A 37 4.19 -11.43 -3.48
C ARG A 37 4.37 -10.24 -2.53
N PHE A 38 3.53 -9.22 -2.67
CA PHE A 38 3.55 -8.06 -1.78
C PHE A 38 3.25 -8.44 -0.34
N ASN A 39 2.18 -9.19 -0.10
CA ASN A 39 1.83 -9.62 1.24
C ASN A 39 2.91 -10.52 1.87
N SER A 40 3.58 -11.36 1.07
CA SER A 40 4.74 -12.13 1.54
C SER A 40 5.89 -11.24 2.01
N LEU A 41 6.18 -10.14 1.30
CA LEU A 41 7.21 -9.18 1.70
C LEU A 41 6.80 -8.37 2.93
N VAL A 42 5.54 -7.95 3.02
CA VAL A 42 5.00 -7.29 4.22
C VAL A 42 5.14 -8.20 5.44
N ASN A 43 4.81 -9.49 5.32
CA ASN A 43 4.98 -10.45 6.39
C ASN A 43 6.45 -10.63 6.77
N LEU A 44 7.36 -10.68 5.79
CA LEU A 44 8.79 -10.77 6.05
C LEU A 44 9.31 -9.54 6.81
N GLU A 45 8.95 -8.33 6.36
CA GLU A 45 9.30 -7.08 7.06
C GLU A 45 8.75 -7.06 8.49
N THR A 46 7.48 -7.47 8.67
CA THR A 46 6.86 -7.55 9.99
C THR A 46 7.63 -8.48 10.93
N LEU A 47 8.11 -9.62 10.43
CA LEU A 47 8.89 -10.59 11.21
C LEU A 47 10.33 -10.11 11.47
N LEU A 48 10.96 -9.41 10.52
CA LEU A 48 12.28 -8.82 10.71
C LEU A 48 12.25 -7.70 11.76
N ASN A 49 11.13 -6.96 11.83
CA ASN A 49 10.90 -5.89 12.80
C ASN A 49 10.13 -6.37 14.05
N ALA A 50 10.06 -7.68 14.29
CA ALA A 50 9.29 -8.29 15.37
C ALA A 50 9.50 -7.63 16.75
N ASP A 51 10.75 -7.32 17.10
CA ASP A 51 11.11 -6.72 18.39
C ASP A 51 10.64 -5.26 18.52
N ASN A 52 10.43 -4.58 17.39
CA ASN A 52 10.02 -3.18 17.32
C ASN A 52 8.52 -3.02 17.02
N ASN A 53 7.79 -4.12 16.85
CA ASN A 53 6.39 -4.14 16.46
C ASN A 53 5.48 -4.52 17.62
N PRO A 54 4.27 -3.94 17.71
CA PRO A 54 3.31 -4.32 18.73
C PRO A 54 2.85 -5.76 18.52
N SER A 55 2.48 -6.43 19.61
CA SER A 55 2.08 -7.82 19.61
C SER A 55 0.75 -8.03 20.32
N LEU A 56 -0.03 -8.99 19.82
CA LEU A 56 -1.18 -9.56 20.51
C LEU A 56 -0.71 -10.75 21.33
N ILE A 57 -1.01 -10.74 22.63
CA ILE A 57 -0.81 -11.90 23.50
C ILE A 57 -2.17 -12.48 23.86
N LEU A 58 -2.36 -13.76 23.56
CA LEU A 58 -3.54 -14.55 23.92
C LEU A 58 -3.13 -15.63 24.92
N GLU A 59 -3.85 -15.73 26.03
CA GLU A 59 -3.61 -16.75 27.05
C GLU A 59 -4.80 -17.70 27.17
N LYS A 60 -4.50 -19.01 27.17
CA LYS A 60 -5.48 -20.08 27.39
C LYS A 60 -4.80 -21.23 28.12
N ASP A 61 -5.37 -21.65 29.24
CA ASP A 61 -4.88 -22.79 30.04
C ASP A 61 -3.37 -22.67 30.39
N GLY A 62 -2.89 -21.45 30.68
CA GLY A 62 -1.48 -21.16 30.98
C GLY A 62 -0.53 -21.19 29.78
N LYS A 63 -1.04 -21.42 28.56
CA LYS A 63 -0.28 -21.27 27.32
C LYS A 63 -0.47 -19.88 26.75
N ARG A 64 0.65 -19.25 26.37
CA ARG A 64 0.65 -17.95 25.70
C ARG A 64 0.95 -18.13 24.22
N VAL A 65 0.11 -17.52 23.40
CA VAL A 65 0.30 -17.38 21.96
C VAL A 65 0.59 -15.91 21.69
N LYS A 66 1.70 -15.65 20.98
CA LYS A 66 2.12 -14.31 20.58
C LYS A 66 2.01 -14.18 19.07
N SER A 67 1.33 -13.13 18.63
CA SER A 67 1.21 -12.73 17.23
C SER A 67 1.65 -11.28 17.07
N ILE A 68 2.36 -10.96 16.01
CA ILE A 68 2.97 -9.65 15.79
C ILE A 68 2.12 -8.88 14.80
N PHE A 69 1.82 -7.63 15.09
CA PHE A 69 1.09 -6.78 14.16
C PHE A 69 2.02 -6.18 13.10
N THR A 70 1.55 -6.17 11.86
CA THR A 70 2.12 -5.36 10.79
C THR A 70 1.83 -3.89 11.05
N THR A 71 2.86 -3.05 10.97
CA THR A 71 2.75 -1.60 11.03
C THR A 71 2.75 -0.99 9.63
N ILE A 72 2.33 0.28 9.51
CA ILE A 72 2.44 1.01 8.24
C ILE A 72 3.89 1.15 7.77
N ASN A 73 4.86 1.12 8.68
CA ASN A 73 6.28 1.21 8.36
C ASN A 73 6.79 -0.08 7.70
N ASP A 74 6.29 -1.25 8.12
CA ASP A 74 6.60 -2.53 7.46
C ASP A 74 6.06 -2.54 6.02
N ILE A 75 4.87 -1.99 5.82
CA ILE A 75 4.27 -1.83 4.50
C ILE A 75 5.08 -0.87 3.63
N ASP A 76 5.49 0.27 4.17
CA ASP A 76 6.33 1.26 3.48
C ASP A 76 7.70 0.65 3.06
N ASN A 77 8.31 -0.14 3.94
CA ASN A 77 9.56 -0.84 3.63
C ASN A 77 9.36 -1.91 2.55
N ALA A 78 8.29 -2.70 2.63
CA ALA A 78 7.94 -3.68 1.60
C ALA A 78 7.69 -3.01 0.23
N CYS A 79 7.06 -1.83 0.23
CA CYS A 79 6.88 -1.03 -0.99
C CYS A 79 8.22 -0.59 -1.57
N LYS A 80 9.15 -0.07 -0.75
CA LYS A 80 10.49 0.33 -1.20
C LYS A 80 11.26 -0.84 -1.82
N ILE A 81 11.16 -2.04 -1.24
CA ILE A 81 11.81 -3.24 -1.77
C ILE A 81 11.20 -3.64 -3.12
N LEU A 82 9.87 -3.61 -3.25
CA LEU A 82 9.20 -3.95 -4.51
C LEU A 82 9.33 -2.89 -5.60
N GLY A 83 9.32 -1.61 -5.25
CA GLY A 83 9.51 -0.51 -6.19
C GLY A 83 10.89 -0.56 -6.88
N ASN A 84 11.87 -1.22 -6.25
CA ASN A 84 13.15 -1.54 -6.88
C ASN A 84 13.08 -2.68 -7.91
N ILE A 85 11.94 -3.37 -8.02
CA ILE A 85 11.68 -4.51 -8.92
C ILE A 85 10.53 -4.15 -9.86
N SER A 86 10.83 -3.34 -10.87
CA SER A 86 9.86 -3.00 -11.92
C SER A 86 9.85 -4.03 -13.03
N THR A 87 8.65 -4.37 -13.53
CA THR A 87 8.49 -5.16 -14.77
C THR A 87 8.52 -4.26 -16.02
N LEU A 88 8.52 -2.94 -15.84
CA LEU A 88 8.52 -1.99 -16.93
C LEU A 88 9.90 -1.92 -17.60
N PRO A 89 9.92 -1.62 -18.91
CA PRO A 89 11.15 -1.26 -19.59
C PRO A 89 11.80 -0.02 -18.94
N PRO A 90 13.15 0.03 -18.83
CA PRO A 90 13.86 1.11 -18.15
C PRO A 90 13.54 2.52 -18.65
N ASP A 91 13.21 2.67 -19.94
CA ASP A 91 12.84 3.96 -20.52
C ASP A 91 11.47 4.45 -20.03
N LYS A 92 10.53 3.55 -19.72
CA LYS A 92 9.22 3.89 -19.14
C LYS A 92 9.35 4.30 -17.69
N ILE A 93 10.17 3.59 -16.91
CA ILE A 93 10.52 3.96 -15.53
C ILE A 93 11.14 5.37 -15.51
N LYS A 94 12.10 5.60 -16.42
CA LYS A 94 12.77 6.90 -16.54
C LYS A 94 11.80 8.01 -16.95
N PHE A 95 10.85 7.71 -17.83
CA PHE A 95 9.77 8.64 -18.20
C PHE A 95 8.90 9.00 -16.98
N MET A 96 8.43 8.01 -16.22
CA MET A 96 7.63 8.25 -15.02
C MET A 96 8.38 9.11 -14.00
N GLY A 97 9.59 8.70 -13.62
CA GLY A 97 10.36 9.39 -12.57
C GLY A 97 10.91 10.77 -12.96
N LYS A 98 11.21 11.00 -14.25
CA LYS A 98 11.85 12.27 -14.68
C LYS A 98 10.92 13.22 -15.43
N VAL A 99 9.79 12.74 -15.94
CA VAL A 99 8.87 13.55 -16.75
C VAL A 99 7.49 13.59 -16.11
N PHE A 100 6.85 12.43 -15.92
CA PHE A 100 5.45 12.38 -15.49
C PHE A 100 5.27 12.88 -14.05
N THR A 101 5.89 12.22 -13.07
CA THR A 101 5.71 12.54 -11.64
C THR A 101 6.14 13.97 -11.30
N PRO A 102 7.31 14.48 -11.79
CA PRO A 102 7.69 15.87 -11.55
C PRO A 102 6.73 16.89 -12.19
N LEU A 103 6.15 16.58 -13.34
CA LEU A 103 5.17 17.49 -13.97
C LEU A 103 3.82 17.43 -13.26
N LEU A 104 3.43 16.26 -12.76
CA LEU A 104 2.19 16.08 -12.02
C LEU A 104 2.20 16.91 -10.73
N SER A 105 3.33 16.95 -10.01
CA SER A 105 3.46 17.77 -8.79
C SER A 105 3.46 19.28 -9.07
N GLU A 106 3.75 19.70 -10.30
CA GLU A 106 3.64 21.10 -10.75
C GLU A 106 2.18 21.49 -11.10
N LYS A 107 1.26 20.54 -11.20
CA LYS A 107 -0.11 20.74 -11.69
C LYS A 107 -1.16 20.46 -10.60
N LEU A 108 -1.98 21.47 -10.32
CA LEU A 108 -3.01 21.42 -9.26
C LEU A 108 -4.21 20.55 -9.62
N ASP A 109 -4.47 20.30 -10.90
CA ASP A 109 -5.62 19.53 -11.37
C ASP A 109 -5.37 18.02 -11.35
N GLY A 110 -4.16 17.57 -11.01
CA GLY A 110 -3.82 16.15 -10.87
C GLY A 110 -3.92 15.35 -12.17
N THR A 111 -3.96 16.01 -13.33
CA THR A 111 -4.02 15.34 -14.64
C THR A 111 -3.09 15.99 -15.65
N LEU A 112 -2.61 15.23 -16.64
CA LEU A 112 -1.65 15.68 -17.64
C LEU A 112 -2.09 15.32 -19.06
N THR A 113 -1.82 16.20 -20.02
CA THR A 113 -1.99 15.90 -21.45
C THR A 113 -0.68 15.46 -22.09
N THR A 114 -0.76 14.77 -23.24
CA THR A 114 0.43 14.34 -24.00
C THR A 114 1.24 15.52 -24.54
N THR A 115 0.60 16.68 -24.75
CA THR A 115 1.24 17.93 -25.13
C THR A 115 2.19 18.41 -24.04
N TRP A 116 1.72 18.52 -22.79
CA TRP A 116 2.58 18.94 -21.68
C TRP A 116 3.70 17.94 -21.39
N LEU A 117 3.40 16.64 -21.50
CA LEU A 117 4.40 15.59 -21.33
C LEU A 117 5.49 15.65 -22.42
N ALA A 118 5.15 15.98 -23.67
CA ALA A 118 6.13 16.15 -24.75
C ALA A 118 7.06 17.34 -24.50
N GLU A 119 6.52 18.47 -24.05
CA GLU A 119 7.30 19.66 -23.68
C GLU A 119 8.27 19.36 -22.54
N LYS A 120 7.78 18.72 -21.46
CA LYS A 120 8.61 18.34 -20.33
C LYS A 120 9.68 17.31 -20.72
N TYR A 121 9.34 16.33 -21.56
CA TYR A 121 10.31 15.36 -22.07
C TYR A 121 11.43 16.05 -22.85
N ALA A 122 11.08 16.98 -23.74
CA ALA A 122 12.05 17.72 -24.54
C ALA A 122 12.98 18.56 -23.66
N ALA A 123 12.44 19.20 -22.61
CA ALA A 123 13.22 19.95 -21.64
C ALA A 123 14.19 19.07 -20.83
N VAL A 124 13.74 17.88 -20.40
CA VAL A 124 14.53 16.98 -19.54
C VAL A 124 15.61 16.22 -20.32
N PHE A 125 15.33 15.80 -21.55
CA PHE A 125 16.22 14.96 -22.33
C PHE A 125 16.93 15.67 -23.49
N GLY A 126 16.59 16.94 -23.75
CA GLY A 126 17.16 17.71 -24.86
C GLY A 126 16.82 17.12 -26.23
N LYS A 127 15.74 16.33 -26.34
CA LYS A 127 15.34 15.64 -27.56
C LYS A 127 13.91 16.00 -27.93
N PRO A 128 13.65 16.48 -29.17
CA PRO A 128 12.29 16.73 -29.61
C PRO A 128 11.51 15.41 -29.66
N ILE A 129 10.27 15.46 -29.21
CA ILE A 129 9.32 14.35 -29.27
C ILE A 129 7.93 14.94 -29.53
N THR A 130 7.12 14.23 -30.30
CA THR A 130 5.75 14.67 -30.58
C THR A 130 4.76 14.16 -29.53
N PRO A 131 3.63 14.85 -29.30
CA PRO A 131 2.56 14.35 -28.41
C PRO A 131 2.06 12.96 -28.83
N LYS A 132 2.02 12.67 -30.13
CA LYS A 132 1.68 11.34 -30.66
C LYS A 132 2.69 10.28 -30.24
N GLN A 133 3.99 10.57 -30.31
CA GLN A 133 5.02 9.65 -29.83
C GLN A 133 4.98 9.46 -28.31
N ILE A 134 4.62 10.49 -27.53
CA ILE A 134 4.41 10.34 -26.09
C ILE A 134 3.25 9.37 -25.82
N LEU A 135 2.13 9.55 -26.52
CA LEU A 135 0.96 8.70 -26.43
C LEU A 135 1.30 7.23 -26.72
N GLU A 136 1.86 6.97 -27.91
CA GLU A 136 2.09 5.63 -28.42
C GLU A 136 3.21 4.91 -27.67
N ASN A 137 4.32 5.62 -27.37
CA ASN A 137 5.47 4.98 -26.75
C ASN A 137 5.36 4.90 -25.23
N TYR A 138 4.58 5.74 -24.56
CA TYR A 138 4.57 5.80 -23.09
C TYR A 138 3.17 5.69 -22.52
N CYS A 139 2.27 6.62 -22.83
CA CYS A 139 0.99 6.69 -22.12
C CYS A 139 0.12 5.44 -22.33
N ASN A 140 0.00 4.93 -23.56
CA ASN A 140 -0.77 3.70 -23.82
C ASN A 140 -0.19 2.50 -23.07
N TYR A 141 1.14 2.34 -23.11
CA TYR A 141 1.80 1.23 -22.42
C TYR A 141 1.59 1.28 -20.90
N LEU A 142 1.71 2.47 -20.32
CA LEU A 142 1.53 2.69 -18.89
C LEU A 142 0.05 2.58 -18.48
N GLU A 143 -0.88 2.96 -19.36
CA GLU A 143 -2.32 2.76 -19.18
C GLU A 143 -2.68 1.25 -19.24
N ASP A 144 -2.18 0.52 -20.24
CA ASP A 144 -2.35 -0.93 -20.37
C ASP A 144 -1.72 -1.70 -19.19
N SER A 145 -0.63 -1.18 -18.62
CA SER A 145 0.03 -1.72 -17.43
C SER A 145 -0.68 -1.34 -16.12
N GLY A 146 -1.76 -0.54 -16.18
CA GLY A 146 -2.51 -0.09 -15.01
C GLY A 146 -1.77 0.92 -14.13
N ILE A 147 -0.75 1.60 -14.65
CA ILE A 147 0.00 2.65 -13.95
C ILE A 147 -0.69 3.99 -14.13
N LEU A 148 -1.24 4.23 -15.32
CA LEU A 148 -2.02 5.41 -15.64
C LEU A 148 -3.48 5.04 -15.87
N GLU A 149 -4.36 5.98 -15.60
CA GLU A 149 -5.74 5.97 -16.10
C GLU A 149 -5.97 7.25 -16.91
N SER A 150 -6.79 7.15 -17.95
CA SER A 150 -7.16 8.31 -18.77
C SER A 150 -8.64 8.63 -18.71
N GLU A 151 -8.95 9.92 -18.74
CA GLU A 151 -10.32 10.43 -18.88
C GLU A 151 -10.42 11.28 -20.14
N GLN A 152 -11.51 11.07 -20.88
CA GLN A 152 -11.87 11.89 -22.03
C GLN A 152 -13.37 12.21 -21.99
N THR A 153 -13.71 13.45 -21.67
CA THR A 153 -15.09 13.93 -21.74
C THR A 153 -15.45 14.32 -23.17
N TYR A 154 -16.74 14.28 -23.52
CA TYR A 154 -17.26 14.71 -24.82
C TYR A 154 -16.85 16.13 -25.24
N THR A 155 -16.51 16.98 -24.27
CA THR A 155 -16.07 18.37 -24.46
C THR A 155 -14.57 18.54 -24.65
N ARG A 156 -13.75 17.50 -24.40
CA ARG A 156 -12.29 17.56 -24.46
C ARG A 156 -11.78 16.78 -25.66
N THR A 157 -11.06 17.46 -26.54
CA THR A 157 -10.39 16.86 -27.71
C THR A 157 -9.17 16.03 -27.32
N GLU A 158 -8.59 16.26 -26.14
CA GLU A 158 -7.41 15.55 -25.64
C GLU A 158 -7.73 14.67 -24.43
N LYS A 159 -7.09 13.49 -24.38
CA LYS A 159 -7.08 12.61 -23.20
C LYS A 159 -6.25 13.23 -22.07
N HIS A 160 -6.78 13.17 -20.86
CA HIS A 160 -6.09 13.55 -19.64
C HIS A 160 -5.65 12.31 -18.88
N TYR A 161 -4.39 12.24 -18.49
CA TYR A 161 -3.78 11.11 -17.80
C TYR A 161 -3.49 11.45 -16.35
N LYS A 162 -3.74 10.52 -15.45
CA LYS A 162 -3.35 10.58 -14.03
C LYS A 162 -2.80 9.23 -13.59
N ILE A 163 -2.14 9.20 -12.45
CA ILE A 163 -1.75 7.92 -11.83
C ILE A 163 -3.04 7.14 -11.55
N ALA A 164 -3.05 5.88 -11.96
CA ALA A 164 -4.20 5.01 -11.74
C ALA A 164 -4.50 4.89 -10.25
N SER A 165 -5.79 4.87 -9.93
CA SER A 165 -6.27 4.55 -8.57
C SER A 165 -5.98 3.11 -8.16
N ILE A 166 -5.74 2.23 -9.14
CA ILE A 166 -5.42 0.81 -8.97
C ILE A 166 -3.94 0.66 -8.65
N ILE A 167 -3.62 -0.11 -7.60
CA ILE A 167 -2.24 -0.36 -7.18
C ILE A 167 -1.64 -1.53 -7.96
N THR A 168 -0.46 -1.28 -8.51
CA THR A 168 0.43 -2.20 -9.23
C THR A 168 1.83 -2.10 -8.60
N LEU A 169 2.71 -3.07 -8.90
CA LEU A 169 4.10 -3.03 -8.40
C LEU A 169 4.82 -1.72 -8.76
N ASP A 170 4.44 -1.11 -9.88
CA ASP A 170 5.11 0.05 -10.44
C ASP A 170 4.52 1.40 -9.99
N ASN A 171 3.45 1.40 -9.18
CA ASN A 171 2.85 2.62 -8.61
C ASN A 171 2.58 2.51 -7.10
N LEU A 172 3.29 1.60 -6.41
CA LEU A 172 3.19 1.34 -4.97
C LEU A 172 3.49 2.55 -4.08
N ASP A 173 4.15 3.59 -4.60
CA ASP A 173 4.60 4.76 -3.84
C ASP A 173 3.45 5.49 -3.10
N ASN A 174 2.22 5.40 -3.62
CA ASN A 174 1.06 6.06 -3.00
C ASN A 174 0.32 5.18 -1.98
N LEU A 175 0.71 3.90 -1.80
CA LEU A 175 0.00 2.96 -0.93
C LEU A 175 -0.05 3.43 0.52
N LYS A 176 1.06 3.97 1.03
CA LYS A 176 1.15 4.45 2.42
C LYS A 176 0.11 5.54 2.71
N SER A 177 0.08 6.59 1.90
CA SER A 177 -0.87 7.71 2.06
C SER A 177 -2.31 7.23 1.94
N ASN A 178 -2.62 6.38 0.94
CA ASN A 178 -3.95 5.82 0.75
C ASN A 178 -4.41 4.99 1.96
N LEU A 179 -3.52 4.20 2.56
CA LEU A 179 -3.83 3.41 3.75
C LEU A 179 -4.07 4.28 4.98
N ILE A 180 -3.30 5.35 5.17
CA ILE A 180 -3.49 6.29 6.28
C ILE A 180 -4.83 7.03 6.12
N GLU A 181 -5.10 7.61 4.94
CA GLU A 181 -6.35 8.33 4.66
C GLU A 181 -7.58 7.44 4.83
N SER A 182 -7.53 6.22 4.29
CA SER A 182 -8.62 5.25 4.42
C SER A 182 -8.78 4.67 5.83
N SER A 183 -7.76 4.78 6.69
CA SER A 183 -7.81 4.39 8.09
C SER A 183 -8.28 5.52 9.01
N ASN A 184 -8.10 6.78 8.62
CA ASN A 184 -8.60 7.94 9.38
C ASN A 184 -10.07 8.27 9.08
N ALA A 185 -10.61 7.77 7.97
CA ALA A 185 -12.05 7.80 7.72
C ALA A 185 -12.79 6.87 8.72
N ASN A 186 -14.00 7.24 9.13
CA ASN A 186 -14.86 6.56 10.14
C ASN A 186 -15.18 5.05 9.90
N ASP A 187 -14.54 4.41 8.92
CA ASP A 187 -14.65 3.00 8.56
C ASP A 187 -13.25 2.40 8.38
N SER A 188 -12.44 2.49 9.44
CA SER A 188 -11.04 2.10 9.42
C SER A 188 -10.90 0.59 9.32
N GLY A 189 -10.06 0.11 8.39
CA GLY A 189 -9.77 -1.33 8.28
C GLY A 189 -9.13 -1.90 9.55
N VAL A 190 -8.43 -1.05 10.31
CA VAL A 190 -7.81 -1.38 11.59
C VAL A 190 -8.88 -1.70 12.64
N ASP A 191 -9.91 -0.87 12.80
CA ASP A 191 -11.00 -1.11 13.75
C ASP A 191 -11.73 -2.42 13.47
N SER A 192 -12.11 -2.63 12.21
CA SER A 192 -12.79 -3.87 11.82
C SER A 192 -11.91 -5.11 12.07
N CYS A 193 -10.61 -5.02 11.81
CA CYS A 193 -9.69 -6.13 12.09
C CYS A 193 -9.57 -6.40 13.60
N LEU A 194 -9.44 -5.37 14.43
CA LEU A 194 -9.33 -5.53 15.89
C LEU A 194 -10.62 -6.09 16.50
N GLU A 195 -11.79 -5.69 15.99
CA GLU A 195 -13.08 -6.22 16.40
C GLU A 195 -13.25 -7.70 15.98
N GLN A 196 -12.87 -8.06 14.76
CA GLN A 196 -12.88 -9.46 14.30
C GLN A 196 -11.96 -10.34 15.16
N LEU A 197 -10.75 -9.86 15.48
CA LEU A 197 -9.83 -10.57 16.38
C LEU A 197 -10.42 -10.74 17.78
N GLN A 198 -11.14 -9.74 18.28
CA GLN A 198 -11.86 -9.85 19.54
C GLN A 198 -12.88 -10.96 19.52
N ASN A 199 -13.80 -10.90 18.56
CA ASN A 199 -14.88 -11.87 18.43
C ASN A 199 -14.33 -13.30 18.26
N HIS A 200 -13.27 -13.45 17.47
CA HIS A 200 -12.67 -14.74 17.22
C HIS A 200 -11.90 -15.29 18.43
N SER A 201 -11.18 -14.44 19.18
CA SER A 201 -10.50 -14.87 20.41
C SER A 201 -11.49 -15.41 21.47
N ILE A 202 -12.67 -14.80 21.56
CA ILE A 202 -13.76 -15.25 22.44
C ILE A 202 -14.29 -16.61 21.98
N GLN A 203 -14.50 -16.79 20.66
CA GLN A 203 -14.96 -18.07 20.10
C GLN A 203 -13.97 -19.22 20.37
N LEU A 204 -12.67 -18.93 20.36
CA LEU A 204 -11.62 -19.92 20.63
C LEU A 204 -11.40 -20.19 22.14
N GLY A 205 -12.09 -19.44 23.01
CA GLY A 205 -12.06 -19.64 24.47
C GLY A 205 -10.77 -19.19 25.13
N PHE A 206 -10.10 -18.16 24.61
CA PHE A 206 -9.00 -17.51 25.30
C PHE A 206 -9.53 -16.74 26.53
N THR A 207 -8.83 -16.85 27.66
CA THR A 207 -9.26 -16.26 28.94
C THR A 207 -8.75 -14.84 29.12
N ASP A 208 -7.55 -14.56 28.61
CA ASP A 208 -6.92 -13.25 28.72
C ASP A 208 -6.35 -12.79 27.38
N ARG A 209 -6.43 -11.48 27.15
CA ARG A 209 -5.94 -10.81 25.96
C ARG A 209 -5.35 -9.46 26.31
N PHE A 210 -4.12 -9.22 25.88
CA PHE A 210 -3.48 -7.92 26.02
C PHE A 210 -2.60 -7.61 24.81
N TYR A 211 -2.40 -6.33 24.58
CA TYR A 211 -1.52 -5.81 23.55
C TYR A 211 -0.21 -5.40 24.22
N GLU A 212 0.91 -5.81 23.65
CA GLU A 212 2.25 -5.51 24.18
C GLU A 212 3.04 -4.69 23.16
N TYR A 213 3.73 -3.66 23.63
CA TYR A 213 4.70 -2.88 22.87
C TYR A 213 5.78 -2.36 23.81
N ASP A 214 7.06 -2.48 23.43
CA ASP A 214 8.19 -2.04 24.26
C ASP A 214 8.12 -2.57 25.72
N ASN A 215 7.86 -3.87 25.86
CA ASN A 215 7.73 -4.58 27.14
C ASN A 215 6.65 -4.04 28.10
N ARG A 216 5.66 -3.30 27.60
CA ARG A 216 4.50 -2.84 28.39
C ARG A 216 3.18 -3.17 27.71
N ILE A 217 2.16 -3.33 28.54
CA ILE A 217 0.78 -3.49 28.06
C ILE A 217 0.28 -2.12 27.59
N ILE A 218 -0.27 -2.08 26.39
CA ILE A 218 -0.85 -0.88 25.78
C ILE A 218 -2.36 -1.03 25.58
N ILE A 219 -3.06 0.09 25.51
CA ILE A 219 -4.49 0.13 25.18
C ILE A 219 -4.71 0.21 23.66
N VAL A 220 -5.95 -0.04 23.23
CA VAL A 220 -6.32 -0.06 21.80
C VAL A 220 -5.98 1.25 21.08
N ASP A 221 -6.22 2.41 21.70
CA ASP A 221 -5.95 3.70 21.06
C ASP A 221 -4.45 3.92 20.85
N GLU A 222 -3.63 3.52 21.81
CA GLU A 222 -2.16 3.57 21.68
C GLU A 222 -1.66 2.59 20.62
N LEU A 223 -2.24 1.38 20.57
CA LEU A 223 -1.96 0.41 19.50
C LEU A 223 -2.24 1.03 18.12
N LYS A 224 -3.39 1.68 17.92
CA LYS A 224 -3.73 2.31 16.65
C LYS A 224 -2.71 3.37 16.21
N SER A 225 -2.32 4.26 17.11
CA SER A 225 -1.30 5.27 16.80
C SER A 225 0.03 4.63 16.38
N ILE A 226 0.47 3.57 17.07
CA ILE A 226 1.68 2.83 16.70
C ILE A 226 1.54 2.17 15.32
N LEU A 227 0.41 1.49 15.05
CA LEU A 227 0.15 0.81 13.78
C LEU A 227 0.16 1.79 12.60
N LEU A 228 -0.36 3.00 12.79
CA LEU A 228 -0.43 4.07 11.79
C LEU A 228 0.86 4.90 11.69
N GLY A 229 1.89 4.58 12.48
CA GLY A 229 3.16 5.32 12.49
C GLY A 229 3.06 6.72 13.07
N GLU A 230 1.98 7.03 13.78
CA GLU A 230 1.81 8.25 14.54
C GLU A 230 2.68 8.15 15.80
N SER A 231 3.92 8.60 15.67
CA SER A 231 4.82 8.64 16.82
C SER A 231 4.28 9.65 17.83
N ASN A 232 3.81 9.17 18.98
CA ASN A 232 3.86 9.96 20.20
C ASN A 232 5.35 10.21 20.52
N HIS A 233 5.91 11.30 20.00
CA HIS A 233 7.10 11.88 20.59
C HIS A 233 6.75 12.39 21.98
N GLN A 234 6.82 11.50 22.97
CA GLN A 234 7.08 11.88 24.35
C GLN A 234 8.32 11.12 24.82
N LYS A 235 9.46 11.77 24.54
CA LYS A 235 10.75 11.75 25.25
C LYS A 235 11.36 10.42 25.67
#